data_AF-A0A7V8U9C4-F1
#
_entry.id   AF-A0A7V8U9C4-F1
#
_cell.length_a   1.000
_cell.length_b   1.000
_cell.length_c   1.000
_cell.angle_alpha   90.00
_cell.angle_beta   90.00
_cell.angle_gamma   90.00
#
_symmetry.space_group_name_H-M   'P 1'
#
loop_
_entity.id
_entity.type
_entity.pdbx_description
1 polymer ?
#
loop_
_entity_poly.entity_id
_entity_poly.type
_entity_poly.pdbx_seq_one_letter_code
_entity_poly.pdbx_strand_id
1 'polypeptide(L)'
;MRNMPIMLSLAALACATPLIASDSRDAEIRARTADAIANLDERGQKLAKIYLKDRVAGDPVDCIPRTRLRRSTAASDDVLLYDDGSVVYVNTPYLGCPRARDNTMISQTPVGRLCSGDIVLVQDLRINVPLGSCALSEFVPYRKVKKGG
;
A
#
# COMPACT_ATOMS: atom_id res chain seq x y z
N MET A 1 -32.79 56.92 32.17
CA MET A 1 -31.83 56.00 32.85
C MET A 1 -32.23 54.59 32.44
N ARG A 2 -31.56 54.00 31.43
CA ARG A 2 -30.47 53.01 31.58
C ARG A 2 -31.07 51.67 32.04
N ASN A 3 -31.05 50.54 31.34
CA ASN A 3 -30.27 50.01 30.22
C ASN A 3 -30.98 48.74 29.70
N MET A 4 -30.76 48.40 28.43
CA MET A 4 -31.05 47.09 27.81
C MET A 4 -30.08 46.01 28.35
N PRO A 5 -30.45 44.72 28.28
CA PRO A 5 -29.55 43.80 27.57
C PRO A 5 -30.33 42.88 26.62
N ILE A 6 -30.03 42.96 25.33
CA ILE A 6 -29.11 42.04 24.62
C ILE A 6 -29.80 40.70 24.35
N MET A 7 -30.50 40.65 23.20
CA MET A 7 -30.57 39.43 22.40
C MET A 7 -29.16 39.10 21.93
N LEU A 8 -28.66 37.90 22.21
CA LEU A 8 -27.55 37.32 21.47
C LEU A 8 -27.88 35.85 21.15
N SER A 9 -28.37 35.69 19.92
CA SER A 9 -28.24 34.56 19.01
C SER A 9 -27.66 33.26 19.56
N LEU A 10 -28.49 32.21 19.64
CA LEU A 10 -28.01 30.82 19.61
C LEU A 10 -27.30 30.59 18.27
N ALA A 11 -25.97 30.46 18.30
CA ALA A 11 -25.22 29.90 17.19
C ALA A 11 -25.56 28.40 17.09
N ALA A 12 -26.32 28.03 16.07
CA ALA A 12 -26.52 26.64 15.71
C ALA A 12 -25.16 26.06 15.25
N LEU A 13 -24.52 25.27 16.11
CA LEU A 13 -23.39 24.42 15.74
C LEU A 13 -23.92 23.30 14.83
N ALA A 14 -23.91 23.56 13.52
CA ALA A 14 -24.11 22.51 12.52
C ALA A 14 -22.83 21.65 12.44
N CYS A 15 -22.69 20.69 13.36
CA CYS A 15 -21.72 19.60 13.19
C CYS A 15 -22.27 18.61 12.16
N ALA A 16 -22.22 18.97 10.88
CA ALA A 16 -22.35 18.02 9.79
C ALA A 16 -20.97 17.86 9.16
N THR A 17 -20.27 16.78 9.51
CA THR A 17 -19.36 16.03 8.62
C THR A 17 -18.70 14.91 9.41
N PRO A 18 -18.99 13.65 9.04
CA PRO A 18 -17.86 12.74 8.87
C PRO A 18 -18.10 11.82 7.67
N LEU A 19 -17.70 12.25 6.47
CA LEU A 19 -17.51 11.31 5.35
C LEU A 19 -16.26 11.62 4.49
N ILE A 20 -15.38 12.53 4.93
CA ILE A 20 -14.21 12.96 4.14
C ILE A 20 -12.88 12.35 4.66
N ALA A 21 -12.88 11.63 5.78
CA ALA A 21 -11.63 11.14 6.39
C ALA A 21 -10.95 9.96 5.65
N SER A 22 -11.69 9.16 4.86
CA SER A 22 -11.11 8.02 4.15
C SER A 22 -10.33 8.45 2.91
N ASP A 23 -10.87 9.38 2.12
CA ASP A 23 -10.24 9.83 0.87
C ASP A 23 -8.87 10.49 1.12
N SER A 24 -8.73 11.24 2.22
CA SER A 24 -7.45 11.84 2.61
C SER A 24 -6.40 10.80 2.99
N ARG A 25 -6.78 9.72 3.69
CA ARG A 25 -5.86 8.62 4.05
C ARG A 25 -5.45 7.86 2.80
N ASP A 26 -6.40 7.55 1.94
CA ASP A 26 -6.14 6.81 0.70
C ASP A 26 -5.22 7.59 -0.24
N ALA A 27 -5.39 8.91 -0.32
CA ALA A 27 -4.48 9.80 -1.04
C ALA A 27 -3.06 9.79 -0.44
N GLU A 28 -2.93 9.81 0.88
CA GLU A 28 -1.64 9.78 1.57
C GLU A 28 -0.89 8.46 1.32
N ILE A 29 -1.58 7.32 1.40
CA ILE A 29 -0.99 5.98 1.13
C ILE A 29 -0.52 5.88 -0.33
N ARG A 30 -1.33 6.38 -1.28
CA ARG A 30 -0.94 6.45 -2.70
C ARG A 30 0.28 7.34 -2.91
N ALA A 31 0.32 8.50 -2.25
CA ALA A 31 1.46 9.42 -2.34
C ALA A 31 2.74 8.80 -1.77
N ARG A 32 2.69 8.18 -0.59
CA ARG A 32 3.83 7.44 -0.01
C ARG A 32 4.32 6.32 -0.91
N THR A 33 3.39 5.57 -1.51
CA THR A 33 3.74 4.48 -2.43
C THR A 33 4.40 5.00 -3.70
N ALA A 34 3.89 6.11 -4.26
CA ALA A 34 4.50 6.76 -5.42
C ALA A 34 5.90 7.30 -5.12
N ASP A 35 6.10 7.92 -3.95
CA ASP A 35 7.41 8.40 -3.49
C ASP A 35 8.42 7.25 -3.32
N ALA A 36 8.01 6.16 -2.65
CA ALA A 36 8.85 4.98 -2.49
C ALA A 36 9.27 4.37 -3.83
N ILE A 37 8.36 4.32 -4.81
CA ILE A 37 8.67 3.88 -6.18
C ILE A 37 9.60 4.87 -6.89
N ALA A 38 9.41 6.17 -6.72
CA ALA A 38 10.25 7.21 -7.34
C ALA A 38 11.70 7.17 -6.83
N ASN A 39 11.88 6.81 -5.55
CA ASN A 39 13.18 6.73 -4.90
C ASN A 39 13.90 5.37 -5.07
N LEU A 40 13.38 4.47 -5.92
CA LEU A 40 14.06 3.21 -6.25
C LEU A 40 15.40 3.45 -6.98
N ASP A 41 16.38 2.59 -6.72
CA ASP A 41 17.61 2.49 -7.50
C ASP A 41 17.35 2.02 -8.95
N GLU A 42 18.36 2.06 -9.81
CA GLU A 42 18.21 1.70 -11.24
C GLU A 42 17.60 0.29 -11.43
N ARG A 43 18.05 -0.69 -10.64
CA ARG A 43 17.54 -2.07 -10.69
C ARG A 43 16.07 -2.13 -10.28
N GLY A 44 15.70 -1.45 -9.21
CA GLY A 44 14.34 -1.35 -8.71
C GLY A 44 13.43 -0.64 -9.72
N GLN A 45 13.88 0.46 -10.31
CA GLN A 45 13.15 1.18 -11.36
C GLN A 45 12.90 0.30 -12.59
N LYS A 46 13.90 -0.50 -13.01
CA LYS A 46 13.73 -1.46 -14.11
C LYS A 46 12.65 -2.49 -13.77
N LEU A 47 12.65 -3.01 -12.55
CA LEU A 47 11.63 -3.97 -12.11
C LEU A 47 10.24 -3.32 -12.04
N ALA A 48 10.13 -2.16 -11.40
CA ALA A 48 8.88 -1.39 -11.31
C ALA A 48 8.33 -1.09 -12.71
N LYS A 49 9.16 -0.68 -13.66
CA LYS A 49 8.75 -0.47 -15.06
C LYS A 49 8.22 -1.74 -15.72
N ILE A 50 8.82 -2.90 -15.47
CA ILE A 50 8.33 -4.18 -16.04
C ILE A 50 6.91 -4.49 -15.56
N TYR A 51 6.63 -4.30 -14.27
CA TYR A 51 5.32 -4.66 -13.70
C TYR A 51 4.27 -3.56 -13.83
N LEU A 52 4.66 -2.29 -13.69
CA LEU A 52 3.74 -1.15 -13.53
C LEU A 52 3.49 -0.37 -14.82
N LYS A 53 4.18 -0.69 -15.93
CA LYS A 53 3.97 -0.02 -17.22
C LYS A 53 2.51 -0.06 -17.66
N ASP A 54 2.02 1.09 -18.11
CA ASP A 54 0.64 1.31 -18.61
C ASP A 54 -0.44 0.97 -17.56
N ARG A 55 -0.08 1.00 -16.27
CA ARG A 55 -1.00 0.82 -15.15
C ARG A 55 -1.13 2.10 -14.34
N VAL A 56 -2.31 2.28 -13.77
CA VAL A 56 -2.65 3.42 -12.92
C VAL A 56 -2.96 2.91 -11.51
N ALA A 57 -2.48 3.65 -10.50
CA ALA A 57 -2.78 3.40 -9.10
C ALA A 57 -4.27 3.65 -8.82
N GLY A 58 -4.93 2.70 -8.17
CA GLY A 58 -6.26 2.87 -7.59
C GLY A 58 -6.21 3.04 -6.09
N ASP A 59 -7.37 3.03 -5.45
CA ASP A 59 -7.48 3.18 -4.00
C ASP A 59 -6.85 2.01 -3.26
N PRO A 60 -6.16 2.27 -2.13
CA PRO A 60 -5.55 1.23 -1.31
C PRO A 60 -6.59 0.21 -0.84
N VAL A 61 -6.13 -1.03 -0.68
CA VAL A 61 -6.94 -2.12 -0.13
C VAL A 61 -6.19 -2.81 0.99
N ASP A 62 -6.92 -3.23 2.03
CA ASP A 62 -6.31 -3.90 3.17
C ASP A 62 -5.84 -5.32 2.86
N CYS A 63 -6.55 -6.04 1.98
CA CYS A 63 -6.32 -7.46 1.78
C CYS A 63 -6.49 -7.90 0.32
N ILE A 64 -5.48 -8.57 -0.23
CA ILE A 64 -5.41 -9.06 -1.61
C ILE A 64 -5.62 -10.58 -1.70
N PRO A 65 -6.09 -11.14 -2.83
CA PRO A 65 -6.34 -12.57 -2.96
C PRO A 65 -5.04 -13.37 -3.13
N ARG A 66 -4.52 -13.98 -2.06
CA ARG A 66 -3.24 -14.72 -2.05
C ARG A 66 -3.22 -15.87 -3.06
N THR A 67 -4.34 -16.57 -3.23
CA THR A 67 -4.47 -17.72 -4.13
C THR A 67 -4.39 -17.34 -5.62
N ARG A 68 -4.56 -16.07 -5.96
CA ARG A 68 -4.44 -15.58 -7.35
C ARG A 68 -3.08 -15.00 -7.67
N LEU A 69 -2.24 -14.78 -6.65
CA LEU A 69 -0.90 -14.23 -6.85
C LEU A 69 -0.04 -15.22 -7.64
N ARG A 70 0.49 -14.73 -8.76
CA ARG A 70 1.40 -15.47 -9.64
C ARG A 70 2.84 -15.23 -9.27
N ARG A 71 3.16 -14.01 -8.82
CA ARG A 71 4.53 -13.62 -8.48
C ARG A 71 4.54 -12.61 -7.35
N SER A 72 5.49 -12.80 -6.44
CA SER A 72 5.84 -11.83 -5.40
C SER A 72 7.31 -11.49 -5.55
N THR A 73 7.67 -10.22 -5.56
CA THR A 73 9.06 -9.78 -5.73
C THR A 73 9.28 -8.44 -5.07
N ALA A 74 10.51 -8.17 -4.63
CA ALA A 74 10.90 -6.90 -4.04
C ALA A 74 11.63 -6.05 -5.08
N ALA A 75 11.10 -4.86 -5.37
CA ALA A 75 11.81 -3.85 -6.17
C ALA A 75 12.86 -3.12 -5.33
N SER A 76 12.61 -3.00 -4.03
CA SER A 76 13.55 -2.66 -2.97
C SER A 76 13.12 -3.32 -1.68
N ASP A 77 13.88 -3.14 -0.61
CA ASP A 77 13.43 -3.53 0.72
C ASP A 77 12.16 -2.74 1.13
N ASP A 78 11.92 -1.56 0.56
CA ASP A 78 10.77 -0.71 0.87
C ASP A 78 9.58 -0.88 -0.09
N VAL A 79 9.76 -1.57 -1.22
CA VAL A 79 8.74 -1.69 -2.27
C VAL A 79 8.58 -3.15 -2.69
N LEU A 80 7.47 -3.76 -2.25
CA LEU A 80 7.10 -5.12 -2.59
C LEU A 80 6.01 -5.13 -3.66
N LEU A 81 6.15 -6.01 -4.63
CA LEU A 81 5.25 -6.16 -5.77
C LEU A 81 4.59 -7.54 -5.74
N TYR A 82 3.27 -7.56 -5.75
CA TYR A 82 2.45 -8.77 -5.79
C TYR A 82 1.60 -8.76 -7.07
N ASP A 83 1.93 -9.61 -8.03
CA ASP A 83 1.29 -9.67 -9.33
C ASP A 83 0.30 -10.84 -9.40
N ASP A 84 -0.98 -10.55 -9.69
CA ASP A 84 -2.01 -11.56 -10.00
C ASP A 84 -2.20 -11.80 -11.52
N GLY A 85 -1.46 -11.05 -12.34
CA GLY A 85 -1.51 -11.01 -13.81
C GLY A 85 -2.39 -9.89 -14.35
N SER A 86 -3.49 -9.58 -13.66
CA SER A 86 -4.44 -8.51 -14.04
C SER A 86 -4.16 -7.21 -13.30
N VAL A 87 -3.81 -7.30 -12.02
CA VAL A 87 -3.49 -6.21 -11.10
C VAL A 87 -2.14 -6.50 -10.46
N VAL A 88 -1.31 -5.46 -10.34
CA VAL A 88 -0.11 -5.51 -9.52
C VAL A 88 -0.38 -4.73 -8.26
N TYR A 89 -0.35 -5.38 -7.11
CA TYR A 89 -0.50 -4.73 -5.82
C TYR A 89 0.87 -4.34 -5.30
N VAL A 90 1.06 -3.05 -5.06
CA VAL A 90 2.30 -2.52 -4.47
C VAL A 90 2.08 -2.37 -2.97
N ASN A 91 3.01 -2.91 -2.17
CA ASN A 91 3.05 -2.74 -0.73
C ASN A 91 4.31 -1.98 -0.34
N THR A 92 4.17 -1.03 0.58
CA THR A 92 5.28 -0.31 1.21
C THR A 92 5.27 -0.61 2.71
N PRO A 93 5.94 -1.68 3.17
CA PRO A 93 5.88 -2.14 4.56
C PRO A 93 6.21 -1.02 5.55
N TYR A 94 5.58 -1.00 6.73
CA TYR A 94 5.64 0.13 7.67
C TYR A 94 7.06 0.62 8.03
N LEU A 95 8.04 -0.29 8.05
CA LEU A 95 9.45 -0.01 8.35
C LEU A 95 10.38 -0.64 7.30
N GLY A 96 9.87 -0.85 6.09
CA GLY A 96 10.54 -1.63 5.05
C GLY A 96 10.60 -3.14 5.38
N CYS A 97 11.23 -3.88 4.49
CA CYS A 97 11.42 -5.32 4.55
C CYS A 97 12.89 -5.69 4.36
N PRO A 98 13.67 -5.74 5.46
CA PRO A 98 15.10 -5.92 5.39
C PRO A 98 15.50 -7.16 4.58
N ARG A 99 16.40 -6.95 3.62
CA ARG A 99 17.00 -7.99 2.77
C ARG A 99 16.03 -8.65 1.79
N ALA A 100 14.80 -8.16 1.65
CA ALA A 100 13.80 -8.73 0.75
C ALA A 100 14.21 -8.66 -0.72
N ARG A 101 14.96 -7.63 -1.13
CA ARG A 101 15.40 -7.44 -2.53
C ARG A 101 16.17 -8.64 -3.08
N ASP A 102 17.11 -9.16 -2.30
CA ASP A 102 18.08 -10.17 -2.76
C ASP A 102 17.77 -11.58 -2.23
N ASN A 103 16.67 -11.77 -1.52
CA ASN A 103 16.33 -13.03 -0.84
C ASN A 103 14.86 -13.42 -1.05
N THR A 104 14.45 -14.57 -0.50
CA THR A 104 13.09 -15.07 -0.68
C THR A 104 12.15 -14.57 0.40
N MET A 105 11.02 -14.00 -0.03
CA MET A 105 9.92 -13.62 0.84
C MET A 105 8.97 -14.80 1.05
N ILE A 106 8.63 -15.06 2.31
CA ILE A 106 7.71 -16.12 2.73
C ILE A 106 6.59 -15.46 3.54
N SER A 107 5.39 -15.42 2.97
CA SER A 107 4.20 -14.89 3.66
C SER A 107 3.65 -15.91 4.65
N GLN A 108 3.53 -15.52 5.92
CA GLN A 108 2.91 -16.32 6.98
C GLN A 108 1.48 -15.82 7.23
N THR A 109 0.52 -16.36 6.49
CA THR A 109 -0.80 -15.75 6.39
C THR A 109 -1.92 -16.80 6.40
N PRO A 110 -3.11 -16.53 6.98
CA PRO A 110 -4.26 -17.42 6.95
C PRO A 110 -4.70 -17.81 5.52
N VAL A 111 -5.49 -18.88 5.41
CA VAL A 111 -5.91 -19.43 4.12
C VAL A 111 -6.67 -18.38 3.30
N GLY A 112 -6.12 -17.97 2.15
CA GLY A 112 -6.86 -17.36 1.03
C GLY A 112 -6.58 -15.90 0.70
N ARG A 113 -6.12 -15.07 1.65
CA ARG A 113 -5.89 -13.62 1.46
C ARG A 113 -4.56 -13.22 2.07
N LEU A 114 -3.90 -12.16 1.57
CA LEU A 114 -2.73 -11.51 2.17
C LEU A 114 -3.13 -10.10 2.58
N CYS A 115 -2.95 -9.74 3.84
CA CYS A 115 -3.51 -8.54 4.46
C CYS A 115 -2.46 -7.60 5.05
N SER A 116 -2.81 -6.31 5.16
CA SER A 116 -2.10 -5.35 5.99
C SER A 116 -2.01 -5.88 7.42
N GLY A 117 -0.85 -5.75 8.05
CA GLY A 117 -0.51 -6.32 9.34
C GLY A 117 0.02 -7.77 9.29
N ASP A 118 -0.13 -8.48 8.16
CA ASP A 118 0.49 -9.81 8.02
C ASP A 118 2.02 -9.71 8.02
N ILE A 119 2.66 -10.78 8.52
CA ILE A 119 4.11 -10.87 8.57
C ILE A 119 4.65 -11.62 7.35
N VAL A 120 5.62 -10.99 6.70
CA VAL A 120 6.48 -11.63 5.70
C VAL A 120 7.82 -11.91 6.34
N LEU A 121 8.28 -13.15 6.23
CA LEU A 121 9.64 -13.55 6.58
C LEU A 121 10.54 -13.46 5.35
N VAL A 122 11.81 -13.16 5.57
CA VAL A 122 12.85 -13.17 4.54
C VAL A 122 13.84 -14.28 4.86
N GLN A 123 14.11 -15.16 3.88
CA GLN A 123 14.99 -16.32 4.05
C GLN A 123 16.00 -16.43 2.90
N ASP A 124 17.25 -16.79 3.22
CA ASP A 124 18.20 -17.27 2.22
C ASP A 124 17.95 -18.77 2.01
N LEU A 125 17.35 -19.15 0.88
CA LEU A 125 17.07 -20.55 0.56
C LEU A 125 18.30 -21.37 0.18
N ARG A 126 19.46 -20.74 -0.09
CA ARG A 126 20.68 -21.49 -0.41
C ARG A 126 21.27 -22.17 0.82
N ILE A 127 21.12 -21.53 1.98
CA ILE A 127 21.61 -22.02 3.27
C ILE A 127 20.49 -22.27 4.30
N ASN A 128 19.23 -22.03 3.92
CA ASN A 128 18.03 -22.19 4.75
C ASN A 128 18.02 -21.35 6.05
N VAL A 129 18.58 -20.14 6.04
CA VAL A 129 18.69 -19.28 7.24
C VAL A 129 17.71 -18.11 7.18
N PRO A 130 16.93 -17.83 8.25
CA PRO A 130 16.09 -16.64 8.33
C PRO A 130 16.93 -15.37 8.44
N LEU A 131 16.56 -14.34 7.69
CA LEU A 131 17.31 -13.11 7.55
C LEU A 131 16.61 -11.89 8.16
N GLY A 132 15.28 -11.94 8.28
CA GLY A 132 14.48 -10.84 8.78
C GLY A 132 13.00 -11.08 8.58
N SER A 133 12.22 -10.07 8.94
CA SER A 133 10.76 -10.06 8.78
C SER A 133 10.23 -8.63 8.67
N CYS A 134 9.05 -8.48 8.09
CA CYS A 134 8.36 -7.20 8.01
C CYS A 134 6.85 -7.35 8.12
N ALA A 135 6.19 -6.30 8.62
CA ALA A 135 4.73 -6.20 8.64
C ALA A 135 4.26 -5.44 7.41
N LEU A 136 3.33 -6.03 6.66
CA LEU A 136 2.76 -5.42 5.47
C LEU A 136 1.87 -4.23 5.84
N SER A 137 1.88 -3.20 4.99
CA SER A 137 0.92 -2.09 5.04
C SER A 137 -0.28 -2.36 4.12
N GLU A 138 -1.10 -1.35 3.85
CA GLU A 138 -2.11 -1.40 2.79
C GLU A 138 -1.48 -1.56 1.40
N PHE A 139 -2.26 -2.11 0.47
CA PHE A 139 -1.81 -2.39 -0.88
C PHE A 139 -2.40 -1.38 -1.86
N VAL A 140 -1.55 -0.72 -2.66
CA VAL A 140 -2.01 0.12 -3.77
C VAL A 140 -2.14 -0.72 -5.04
N PRO A 141 -3.34 -0.91 -5.62
CA PRO A 141 -3.53 -1.70 -6.82
C PRO A 141 -3.23 -0.91 -8.09
N TYR A 142 -2.33 -1.43 -8.92
CA TYR A 142 -2.01 -0.88 -10.24
C TYR A 142 -2.73 -1.69 -11.32
N ARG A 143 -3.70 -1.05 -11.98
CA ARG A 143 -4.54 -1.67 -13.02
C ARG A 143 -4.23 -1.09 -14.39
N LYS A 144 -4.26 -1.94 -15.41
CA LYS A 144 -4.15 -1.45 -16.80
C LYS A 144 -5.30 -0.50 -17.10
N VAL A 145 -5.00 0.60 -17.79
CA VAL A 145 -6.05 1.48 -18.31
C VAL A 145 -6.87 0.66 -19.32
N LYS A 146 -8.18 0.52 -19.09
CA LYS A 146 -9.07 -0.06 -20.10
C LYS A 146 -9.03 0.87 -21.31
N LYS A 147 -8.40 0.46 -22.40
CA LYS A 147 -8.65 1.09 -23.69
C LYS A 147 -10.10 0.77 -24.04
N GLY A 148 -10.94 1.80 -24.20
CA GLY A 148 -12.28 1.62 -24.76
C GLY A 148 -12.14 0.84 -26.06
N GLY A 149 -12.96 -0.20 -26.21
CA GLY A 149 -12.91 -1.15 -27.32
C GLY A 149 -13.16 -0.51 -28.68
#